data_AF-A0A523A4F2-F1
#
_entry.id   AF-A0A523A4F2-F1
#
_cell.length_a   1.000
_cell.length_b   1.000
_cell.length_c   1.000
_cell.angle_alpha   90.00
_cell.angle_beta   90.00
_cell.angle_gamma   90.00
#
_symmetry.space_group_name_H-M   'P 1'
#
loop_
_entity.id
_entity.type
_entity.pdbx_description
1 polymer ?
#
loop_
_entity_poly.entity_id
_entity_poly.type
_entity_poly.pdbx_seq_one_letter_code
_entity_poly.pdbx_strand_id
1 'polypeptide(L)'
;MNGLKAPVKVMAEAEGKLVIETRDGGQETYGLNPSRTMYLHVRQLQLSSEVNLFRFSDDDLGLAGETSLFVHGTATLQDGAISVIGDPDNMVRTLAIDFYALDEVQRRKRKALAQQQGAVPHDAAARVGFLRHSPGIGLDDDWFVQCQLLPATLRAISSAVSDGTMGLMSLGLALRGIYCRGASASPSAAMDWFLRPNHRDNTVNAPNMAHGDITLLSFEQAQVDSSPEVVPQLYAFDDTIPAPMTA
;
A
#
# COMPACT_ATOMS: atom_id res chain seq x y z
N MET A 1 -24.36 7.72 22.18
CA MET A 1 -23.24 8.12 23.06
C MET A 1 -22.05 8.39 22.16
N ASN A 2 -21.53 9.63 22.15
CA ASN A 2 -20.46 10.06 21.25
C ASN A 2 -19.15 9.33 21.62
N GLY A 3 -18.76 8.34 20.83
CA GLY A 3 -17.58 7.49 21.05
C GLY A 3 -16.25 8.16 20.69
N LEU A 4 -16.06 9.43 21.05
CA LEU A 4 -14.76 10.08 20.90
C LEU A 4 -13.81 9.50 21.95
N LYS A 5 -12.80 8.75 21.52
CA LYS A 5 -11.74 8.27 22.42
C LYS A 5 -11.01 9.48 23.02
N ALA A 6 -10.75 9.40 24.33
CA ALA A 6 -10.04 10.45 25.05
C ALA A 6 -8.66 10.69 24.44
N PRO A 7 -8.14 11.94 24.48
CA PRO A 7 -6.78 12.24 24.05
C PRO A 7 -5.76 11.36 24.77
N VAL A 8 -4.72 10.94 24.03
CA VAL A 8 -3.59 10.22 24.61
C VAL A 8 -2.78 11.19 25.47
N LYS A 9 -2.49 10.77 26.70
CA LYS A 9 -1.70 11.58 27.62
C LYS A 9 -0.21 11.45 27.29
N VAL A 10 0.25 12.33 26.41
CA VAL A 10 1.68 12.48 26.08
C VAL A 10 2.39 13.14 27.24
N MET A 11 3.39 12.46 27.81
CA MET A 11 4.16 12.97 28.94
C MET A 11 5.45 13.66 28.51
N ALA A 12 6.09 13.17 27.46
CA ALA A 12 7.32 13.74 26.93
C ALA A 12 7.45 13.44 25.42
N GLU A 13 7.93 14.41 24.66
CA GLU A 13 8.26 14.25 23.24
C GLU A 13 9.56 15.02 22.94
N ALA A 14 10.64 14.29 22.66
CA ALA A 14 11.94 14.89 22.36
C ALA A 14 12.80 13.92 21.54
N GLU A 15 13.58 14.46 20.60
CA GLU A 15 14.59 13.71 19.83
C GLU A 15 14.03 12.45 19.14
N GLY A 16 12.80 12.53 18.64
CA GLY A 16 12.13 11.40 18.00
C GLY A 16 11.66 10.30 18.95
N LYS A 17 11.65 10.56 20.26
CA LYS A 17 11.03 9.70 21.27
C LYS A 17 9.72 10.32 21.75
N LEU A 18 8.71 9.48 21.91
CA LEU A 18 7.40 9.83 22.45
C LEU A 18 7.12 8.93 23.65
N VAL A 19 6.85 9.54 24.81
CA VAL A 19 6.45 8.83 26.03
C VAL A 19 5.00 9.15 26.32
N ILE A 20 4.18 8.11 26.48
CA ILE A 20 2.76 8.23 26.81
C ILE A 20 2.47 7.55 28.14
N GLU A 21 1.41 8.01 28.80
CA GLU A 21 0.76 7.25 29.87
C GLU A 21 -0.27 6.29 29.26
N THR A 22 -0.18 5.01 29.63
CA THR A 22 -1.10 3.98 29.17
C THR A 22 -2.42 4.04 29.92
N ARG A 23 -3.45 3.32 29.44
CA ARG A 23 -4.77 3.24 30.09
C ARG A 23 -4.68 2.69 31.52
N ASP A 24 -3.65 1.89 31.81
CA ASP A 24 -3.41 1.29 33.13
C ASP A 24 -2.58 2.19 34.07
N GLY A 25 -2.29 3.43 33.66
CA GLY A 25 -1.43 4.37 34.41
C GLY A 25 0.08 4.07 34.32
N GLY A 26 0.47 3.13 33.46
CA GLY A 26 1.87 2.84 33.15
C GLY A 26 2.46 3.84 32.17
N GLN A 27 3.76 3.70 31.89
CA GLN A 27 4.44 4.53 30.88
C GLN A 27 4.96 3.64 29.75
N GLU A 28 4.71 4.08 28.51
CA GLU A 28 5.26 3.44 27.32
C GLU A 28 6.07 4.45 26.51
N THR A 29 7.22 3.99 26.01
CA THR A 29 8.11 4.78 25.17
C THR A 29 8.10 4.25 23.74
N TYR A 30 7.97 5.16 22.80
CA TYR A 30 7.98 4.93 21.37
C TYR A 30 9.13 5.73 20.73
N GLY A 31 9.92 5.11 19.86
CA GLY A 31 11.01 5.78 19.13
C GLY A 31 10.73 5.81 17.63
N LEU A 32 11.02 6.94 16.99
CA LEU A 32 11.03 7.05 15.53
C LEU A 32 12.02 6.06 14.94
N ASN A 33 11.61 5.40 13.86
CA ASN A 33 12.43 4.40 13.19
C ASN A 33 12.63 4.73 11.70
N PRO A 34 13.38 5.80 11.37
CA PRO A 34 13.54 6.26 10.00
C PRO A 34 14.40 5.33 9.12
N SER A 35 15.16 4.42 9.73
CA SER A 35 16.16 3.60 9.04
C SER A 35 15.62 2.23 8.62
N ARG A 36 14.40 1.86 9.01
CA ARG A 36 13.79 0.57 8.66
C ARG A 36 12.85 0.69 7.46
N THR A 37 12.85 -0.38 6.68
CA THR A 37 11.89 -0.61 5.61
C THR A 37 10.71 -1.42 6.15
N MET A 38 9.50 -0.93 5.94
CA MET A 38 8.26 -1.69 6.12
C MET A 38 8.02 -2.54 4.88
N TYR A 39 8.02 -3.86 5.04
CA TYR A 39 7.78 -4.81 3.95
C TYR A 39 6.33 -5.28 3.93
N LEU A 40 5.73 -5.26 2.74
CA LEU A 40 4.33 -5.58 2.49
C LEU A 40 4.24 -6.62 1.37
N HIS A 41 3.38 -7.61 1.56
CA HIS A 41 2.91 -8.50 0.49
C HIS A 41 1.56 -8.03 0.00
N VAL A 42 1.48 -7.70 -1.28
CA VAL A 42 0.30 -7.14 -1.92
C VAL A 42 -0.44 -8.24 -2.69
N ARG A 43 -1.77 -8.28 -2.52
CA ARG A 43 -2.67 -9.28 -3.09
C ARG A 43 -4.00 -8.64 -3.51
N GLN A 44 -4.81 -9.42 -4.22
CA GLN A 44 -6.18 -9.05 -4.59
C GLN A 44 -6.25 -7.72 -5.34
N LEU A 45 -5.28 -7.47 -6.22
CA LEU A 45 -5.24 -6.25 -7.01
C LEU A 45 -6.38 -6.21 -8.02
N GLN A 46 -7.01 -5.05 -8.16
CA GLN A 46 -8.11 -4.77 -9.08
C GLN A 46 -7.88 -3.40 -9.72
N LEU A 47 -8.22 -3.28 -11.01
CA LEU A 47 -8.25 -1.98 -11.68
C LEU A 47 -9.52 -1.25 -11.26
N SER A 48 -9.37 0.03 -10.98
CA SER A 48 -10.48 0.93 -10.76
C SER A 48 -10.24 2.23 -11.52
N SER A 49 -11.33 2.82 -11.99
CA SER A 49 -11.32 4.06 -12.75
C SER A 49 -12.15 5.07 -11.98
N GLU A 50 -11.49 6.12 -11.49
CA GLU A 50 -12.16 7.24 -10.85
C GLU A 50 -12.37 8.35 -11.87
N VAL A 51 -13.59 8.87 -11.94
CA VAL A 51 -13.89 10.08 -12.70
C VAL A 51 -13.82 11.25 -11.74
N ASN A 52 -12.79 12.08 -11.86
CA ASN A 52 -12.69 13.29 -11.05
C ASN A 52 -13.71 14.32 -11.55
N LEU A 53 -14.87 14.39 -10.89
CA LEU A 53 -15.95 15.31 -11.24
C LEU A 53 -15.77 16.73 -10.67
N PHE A 54 -14.75 16.97 -9.82
CA PHE A 54 -14.53 18.26 -9.17
C PHE A 54 -13.16 18.86 -9.55
N ARG A 55 -13.15 19.84 -10.46
CA ARG A 55 -12.02 20.76 -10.69
C ARG A 55 -12.43 22.17 -10.21
N PHE A 56 -11.73 22.72 -9.21
CA PHE A 56 -11.93 24.07 -8.67
C PHE A 56 -11.17 25.14 -9.49
N SER A 57 -11.28 25.11 -10.81
CA SER A 57 -10.59 26.07 -11.70
C SER A 57 -11.57 26.55 -12.77
N ASP A 58 -11.89 27.84 -12.73
CA ASP A 58 -12.84 28.53 -13.65
C ASP A 58 -12.37 28.56 -15.11
N ASP A 59 -11.14 28.13 -15.42
CA ASP A 59 -10.54 28.27 -16.76
C ASP A 59 -10.73 27.05 -17.71
N ASP A 60 -11.40 25.97 -17.29
CA ASP A 60 -11.49 24.72 -18.07
C ASP A 60 -12.93 24.35 -18.47
N LEU A 61 -13.70 25.31 -18.99
CA LEU A 61 -15.00 25.06 -19.62
C LEU A 61 -14.82 24.37 -20.98
N GLY A 62 -14.52 23.06 -20.99
CA GLY A 62 -14.60 22.26 -22.22
C GLY A 62 -13.79 20.96 -22.28
N LEU A 63 -13.00 20.61 -21.27
CA LEU A 63 -12.21 19.37 -21.29
C LEU A 63 -12.99 18.24 -20.60
N ALA A 64 -13.14 17.11 -21.31
CA ALA A 64 -13.81 15.91 -20.81
C ALA A 64 -13.23 15.47 -19.45
N GLY A 65 -14.09 15.00 -18.54
CA GLY A 65 -13.69 14.54 -17.20
C GLY A 65 -12.53 13.54 -17.29
N GLU A 66 -11.40 13.90 -16.69
CA GLU A 66 -10.20 13.08 -16.74
C GLU A 66 -10.42 11.85 -15.85
N THR A 67 -10.53 10.69 -16.48
CA THR A 67 -10.63 9.41 -15.77
C THR A 67 -9.23 9.02 -15.31
N SER A 68 -9.00 9.00 -14.01
CA SER A 68 -7.75 8.53 -13.43
C SER A 68 -7.85 7.03 -13.15
N LEU A 69 -7.06 6.25 -13.87
CA LEU A 69 -6.87 4.83 -13.59
C LEU A 69 -6.00 4.66 -12.33
N PHE A 70 -6.44 3.82 -11.42
CA PHE A 70 -5.66 3.39 -10.26
C PHE A 70 -5.84 1.89 -10.02
N VAL A 71 -4.91 1.32 -9.26
CA VAL A 71 -4.95 -0.09 -8.88
C VAL A 71 -5.14 -0.16 -7.38
N HIS A 72 -6.17 -0.86 -6.93
CA HIS A 72 -6.49 -1.06 -5.52
C HIS A 72 -6.31 -2.54 -5.13
N GLY A 73 -5.98 -2.83 -3.88
CA GLY A 73 -6.02 -4.17 -3.33
C GLY A 73 -5.72 -4.21 -1.84
N THR A 74 -5.20 -5.34 -1.36
CA THR A 74 -4.86 -5.55 0.05
C THR A 74 -3.36 -5.78 0.23
N ALA A 75 -2.78 -5.16 1.24
CA ALA A 75 -1.38 -5.31 1.63
C ALA A 75 -1.28 -5.92 3.01
N THR A 76 -0.50 -6.98 3.17
CA THR A 76 -0.23 -7.63 4.46
C THR A 76 1.20 -7.34 4.89
N LEU A 77 1.41 -6.87 6.11
CA LEU A 77 2.73 -6.69 6.71
C LEU A 77 3.46 -8.03 6.78
N GLN A 78 4.70 -8.05 6.26
CA GLN A 78 5.57 -9.22 6.36
C GLN A 78 5.82 -9.57 7.83
N ASP A 79 6.16 -8.56 8.64
CA ASP A 79 6.45 -8.70 10.07
C ASP A 79 5.67 -7.69 10.92
N GLY A 80 5.26 -8.12 12.11
CA GLY A 80 4.54 -7.31 13.10
C GLY A 80 3.11 -6.93 12.67
N ALA A 81 2.55 -5.96 13.37
CA ALA A 81 1.30 -5.30 13.06
C ALA A 81 1.48 -3.77 13.09
N ILE A 82 0.46 -3.01 12.68
CA ILE A 82 0.43 -1.55 12.76
C ILE A 82 -0.73 -1.08 13.64
N SER A 83 -0.49 -0.06 14.46
CA SER A 83 -1.49 0.53 15.37
C SER A 83 -1.27 2.03 15.54
N VAL A 84 -2.25 2.74 16.12
CA VAL A 84 -2.05 4.12 16.60
C VAL A 84 -1.62 4.05 18.06
N ILE A 85 -0.59 4.83 18.43
CA ILE A 85 -0.10 4.88 19.82
C ILE A 85 -1.24 5.25 20.76
N GLY A 86 -1.41 4.50 21.85
CA GLY A 86 -2.50 4.69 22.82
C GLY A 86 -3.83 4.08 22.40
N ASP A 87 -3.89 3.41 21.25
CA ASP A 87 -5.09 2.71 20.77
C ASP A 87 -4.82 1.28 20.27
N PRO A 88 -4.47 0.34 21.17
CA PRO A 88 -4.12 -1.03 20.77
C PRO A 88 -5.27 -1.78 20.08
N ASP A 89 -6.52 -1.35 20.27
CA ASP A 89 -7.71 -1.97 19.70
C ASP A 89 -7.77 -1.84 18.17
N ASN A 90 -7.00 -0.91 17.58
CA ASN A 90 -6.94 -0.71 16.13
C ASN A 90 -5.76 -1.41 15.46
N MET A 91 -5.10 -2.33 16.16
CA MET A 91 -3.92 -3.02 15.65
C MET A 91 -4.30 -3.99 14.53
N VAL A 92 -3.70 -3.84 13.35
CA VAL A 92 -3.95 -4.69 12.18
C VAL A 92 -2.67 -5.15 11.50
N ARG A 93 -2.75 -6.26 10.77
CA ARG A 93 -1.65 -6.71 9.89
C ARG A 93 -1.91 -6.43 8.42
N THR A 94 -3.18 -6.26 8.06
CA THR A 94 -3.64 -6.08 6.68
C THR A 94 -4.20 -4.68 6.51
N LEU A 95 -3.81 -4.02 5.42
CA LEU A 95 -4.19 -2.65 5.07
C LEU A 95 -4.77 -2.65 3.65
N ALA A 96 -5.67 -1.71 3.37
CA ALA A 96 -6.00 -1.34 2.00
C ALA A 96 -4.75 -0.73 1.33
N ILE A 97 -4.54 -1.01 0.04
CA ILE A 97 -3.47 -0.37 -0.72
C ILE A 97 -3.97 0.17 -2.06
N ASP A 98 -3.59 1.40 -2.38
CA ASP A 98 -3.84 2.01 -3.67
C ASP A 98 -2.54 2.42 -4.36
N PHE A 99 -2.51 2.28 -5.68
CA PHE A 99 -1.45 2.77 -6.55
C PHE A 99 -2.01 3.80 -7.53
N TYR A 100 -1.44 5.00 -7.47
CA TYR A 100 -1.79 6.14 -8.32
C TYR A 100 -0.64 6.53 -9.24
N ALA A 101 -0.97 7.14 -10.37
CA ALA A 101 0.04 7.76 -11.22
C ALA A 101 0.56 9.02 -10.56
N LEU A 102 1.88 9.17 -10.53
CA LEU A 102 2.51 10.41 -10.11
C LEU A 102 2.24 11.49 -11.16
N ASP A 103 1.57 12.55 -10.73
CA ASP A 103 1.30 13.73 -11.54
C ASP A 103 2.61 14.43 -11.98
N GLU A 104 2.67 14.89 -13.22
CA GLU A 104 3.88 15.48 -13.80
C GLU A 104 4.24 16.83 -13.16
N VAL A 105 3.25 17.61 -12.68
CA VAL A 105 3.50 18.84 -11.92
C VAL A 105 4.13 18.51 -10.58
N GLN A 106 3.61 17.51 -9.87
CA GLN A 106 4.20 17.02 -8.61
C GLN A 106 5.61 16.47 -8.81
N ARG A 107 5.83 15.71 -9.89
CA ARG A 107 7.14 15.17 -10.25
C ARG A 107 8.17 16.28 -10.50
N ARG A 108 7.82 17.31 -11.27
CA ARG A 108 8.71 18.46 -11.51
C ARG A 108 9.03 19.21 -10.23
N LYS A 109 8.05 19.42 -9.35
CA LYS A 109 8.26 20.03 -8.02
C LYS A 109 9.25 19.21 -7.18
N ARG A 110 9.08 17.90 -7.12
CA ARG A 110 10.01 17.00 -6.39
C ARG A 110 11.41 17.04 -6.97
N LYS A 111 11.53 17.00 -8.29
CA LYS A 111 12.83 17.09 -8.98
C LYS A 111 13.54 18.40 -8.70
N ALA A 112 12.82 19.53 -8.75
CA ALA A 112 13.39 20.84 -8.42
C ALA A 112 13.84 20.91 -6.96
N LEU A 113 13.04 20.38 -6.02
CA LEU A 113 13.41 20.33 -4.61
C LEU A 113 14.65 19.45 -4.36
N ALA A 114 14.70 18.27 -4.99
CA ALA A 114 15.86 17.39 -4.88
C ALA A 114 17.13 18.06 -5.42
N GLN A 115 17.05 18.78 -6.54
CA GLN A 115 18.15 19.56 -7.08
C GLN A 115 18.62 20.67 -6.12
N GLN A 116 17.69 21.40 -5.50
CA GLN A 116 18.02 22.42 -4.49
C GLN A 116 18.72 21.81 -3.27
N GLN A 117 18.39 20.57 -2.92
CA GLN A 117 18.94 19.86 -1.76
C GLN A 117 20.19 19.03 -2.09
N GLY A 118 20.62 18.98 -3.35
CA GLY A 118 21.72 18.10 -3.78
C GLY A 118 21.40 16.61 -3.65
N ALA A 119 20.11 16.24 -3.61
CA ALA A 119 19.63 14.89 -3.45
C ALA A 119 19.18 14.27 -4.79
N VAL A 120 19.07 12.95 -4.83
CA VAL A 120 18.50 12.23 -5.98
C VAL A 120 16.98 12.41 -5.97
N PRO A 121 16.34 12.77 -7.11
CA PRO A 121 14.88 12.85 -7.18
C PRO A 121 14.23 11.49 -6.89
N HIS A 122 13.30 11.47 -5.93
CA HIS A 122 12.47 10.30 -5.65
C HIS A 122 11.16 10.41 -6.44
N ASP A 123 11.07 9.58 -7.49
CA ASP A 123 9.94 9.52 -8.42
C ASP A 123 8.80 8.60 -7.94
N ALA A 124 8.94 8.00 -6.74
CA ALA A 124 7.92 7.17 -6.11
C ALA A 124 7.74 7.58 -4.65
N ALA A 125 6.50 7.76 -4.21
CA ALA A 125 6.18 8.14 -2.83
C ALA A 125 5.14 7.22 -2.24
N ALA A 126 5.17 7.06 -0.92
CA ALA A 126 4.21 6.30 -0.17
C ALA A 126 3.69 7.11 1.02
N ARG A 127 2.43 6.87 1.37
CA ARG A 127 1.84 7.32 2.62
C ARG A 127 1.11 6.18 3.30
N VAL A 128 1.19 6.12 4.62
CA VAL A 128 0.45 5.18 5.45
C VAL A 128 -0.38 5.98 6.43
N GLY A 129 -1.65 5.64 6.55
CA GLY A 129 -2.59 6.38 7.36
C GLY A 129 -3.69 5.50 7.92
N PHE A 130 -4.47 6.13 8.79
CA PHE A 130 -5.60 5.53 9.48
C PHE A 130 -6.76 6.53 9.45
N LEU A 131 -7.91 6.07 9.00
CA LEU A 131 -9.17 6.80 9.00
C LEU A 131 -10.10 6.16 10.01
N ARG A 132 -10.38 6.89 11.10
CA ARG A 132 -11.43 6.49 12.02
C ARG A 132 -12.79 6.86 11.44
N HIS A 133 -13.65 5.88 11.28
CA HIS A 133 -15.02 6.13 10.88
C HIS A 133 -15.89 6.41 12.11
N SER A 134 -16.88 7.27 11.95
CA SER A 134 -17.77 7.61 13.06
C SER A 134 -18.65 6.41 13.40
N PRO A 135 -18.71 6.01 14.69
CA PRO A 135 -19.59 4.92 15.11
C PRO A 135 -21.04 5.33 14.84
N GLY A 136 -21.67 4.66 13.88
CA GLY A 136 -23.03 4.95 13.42
C GLY A 136 -23.21 4.96 11.91
N ILE A 137 -22.12 5.05 11.13
CA ILE A 137 -22.18 4.99 9.65
C ILE A 137 -22.01 3.54 9.15
N GLY A 138 -21.68 2.58 10.04
CA GLY A 138 -21.51 1.17 9.68
C GLY A 138 -20.27 0.89 8.83
N LEU A 139 -19.34 1.86 8.76
CA LEU A 139 -18.03 1.71 8.15
C LEU A 139 -17.02 1.41 9.25
N ASP A 140 -16.17 0.41 9.01
CA ASP A 140 -15.08 0.04 9.90
C ASP A 140 -13.93 1.05 9.81
N ASP A 141 -13.12 1.15 10.85
CA ASP A 141 -11.91 1.96 10.82
C ASP A 141 -10.95 1.44 9.74
N ASP A 142 -10.45 2.34 8.88
CA ASP A 142 -9.70 1.95 7.68
C ASP A 142 -8.21 2.31 7.80
N TRP A 143 -7.38 1.27 7.76
CA TRP A 143 -5.94 1.39 7.53
C TRP A 143 -5.63 1.36 6.05
N PHE A 144 -4.85 2.34 5.59
CA PHE A 144 -4.52 2.45 4.18
C PHE A 144 -3.04 2.73 3.93
N VAL A 145 -2.58 2.24 2.78
CA VAL A 145 -1.30 2.56 2.16
C VAL A 145 -1.60 3.14 0.80
N GLN A 146 -1.02 4.29 0.47
CA GLN A 146 -1.18 4.88 -0.85
C GLN A 146 0.18 5.17 -1.46
N CYS A 147 0.38 4.62 -2.64
CA CYS A 147 1.62 4.64 -3.37
C CYS A 147 1.44 5.44 -4.66
N GLN A 148 2.32 6.40 -4.90
CA GLN A 148 2.42 7.12 -6.16
C GLN A 148 3.58 6.55 -6.96
N LEU A 149 3.29 6.10 -8.17
CA LEU A 149 4.23 5.44 -9.06
C LEU A 149 4.41 6.24 -10.34
N LEU A 150 5.54 6.03 -11.02
CA LEU A 150 5.69 6.51 -12.39
C LEU A 150 4.57 5.93 -13.28
N PRO A 151 4.02 6.72 -14.23
CA PRO A 151 2.95 6.25 -15.12
C PRO A 151 3.30 4.97 -15.90
N ALA A 152 4.57 4.78 -16.26
CA ALA A 152 5.02 3.54 -16.90
C ALA A 152 4.90 2.32 -15.98
N THR A 153 5.29 2.46 -14.70
CA THR A 153 5.19 1.40 -13.70
C THR A 153 3.73 1.07 -13.39
N LEU A 154 2.87 2.08 -13.21
CA LEU A 154 1.45 1.84 -12.99
C LEU A 154 0.80 1.11 -14.18
N ARG A 155 1.16 1.48 -15.42
CA ARG A 155 0.67 0.77 -16.61
C ARG A 155 1.11 -0.69 -16.65
N ALA A 156 2.35 -0.99 -16.29
CA ALA A 156 2.84 -2.37 -16.24
C ALA A 156 2.04 -3.20 -15.21
N ILE A 157 1.82 -2.65 -14.02
CA ILE A 157 0.98 -3.28 -12.98
C ILE A 157 -0.45 -3.46 -13.49
N SER A 158 -1.03 -2.42 -14.08
CA SER A 158 -2.40 -2.43 -14.60
C SER A 158 -2.58 -3.49 -15.69
N SER A 159 -1.62 -3.65 -16.59
CA SER A 159 -1.64 -4.72 -17.60
C SER A 159 -1.61 -6.08 -16.92
N ALA A 160 -0.63 -6.32 -16.03
CA ALA A 160 -0.50 -7.61 -15.37
C ALA A 160 -1.74 -8.00 -14.54
N VAL A 161 -2.41 -7.02 -13.90
CA VAL A 161 -3.69 -7.25 -13.19
C VAL A 161 -4.82 -7.54 -14.19
N SER A 162 -4.94 -6.78 -15.27
CA SER A 162 -5.99 -6.98 -16.29
C SER A 162 -5.87 -8.33 -17.00
N ASP A 163 -4.63 -8.74 -17.28
CA ASP A 163 -4.30 -9.99 -17.95
C ASP A 163 -4.41 -11.19 -16.99
N GLY A 164 -4.68 -10.97 -15.70
CA GLY A 164 -4.70 -12.01 -14.67
C GLY A 164 -3.34 -12.68 -14.44
N THR A 165 -2.27 -12.06 -14.93
CA THR A 165 -0.90 -12.60 -14.84
C THR A 165 -0.16 -12.13 -13.59
N MET A 166 -0.78 -11.26 -12.79
CA MET A 166 -0.18 -10.79 -11.54
C MET A 166 -0.06 -11.91 -10.51
N GLY A 167 1.18 -12.30 -10.21
CA GLY A 167 1.52 -13.21 -9.12
C GLY A 167 1.65 -12.49 -7.78
N LEU A 168 2.67 -12.85 -7.01
CA LEU A 168 2.97 -12.18 -5.74
C LEU A 168 3.62 -10.81 -6.02
N MET A 169 3.10 -9.76 -5.38
CA MET A 169 3.76 -8.45 -5.36
C MET A 169 4.33 -8.19 -3.96
N SER A 170 5.58 -7.72 -3.92
CA SER A 170 6.27 -7.30 -2.69
C SER A 170 6.65 -5.82 -2.78
N LEU A 171 6.40 -5.11 -1.69
CA LEU A 171 6.57 -3.67 -1.59
C LEU A 171 7.38 -3.35 -0.33
N GLY A 172 8.41 -2.52 -0.47
CA GLY A 172 9.21 -2.00 0.64
C GLY A 172 9.05 -0.49 0.75
N LEU A 173 8.73 0.00 1.95
CA LEU A 173 8.50 1.41 2.23
C LEU A 173 9.49 1.93 3.27
N ALA A 174 10.23 3.00 2.94
CA ALA A 174 11.01 3.75 3.91
C ALA A 174 10.19 4.96 4.38
N LEU A 175 9.62 4.85 5.58
CA LEU A 175 8.63 5.82 6.10
C LEU A 175 9.23 6.74 7.15
N ARG A 176 8.85 8.01 7.08
CA ARG A 176 9.07 9.03 8.13
C ARG A 176 7.79 9.16 8.95
N GLY A 177 7.94 9.40 10.25
CA GLY A 177 6.81 9.54 11.17
C GLY A 177 6.21 8.21 11.66
N ILE A 178 6.90 7.09 11.41
CA ILE A 178 6.57 5.78 12.01
C ILE A 178 7.43 5.55 13.25
N TYR A 179 6.77 5.08 14.29
CA TYR A 179 7.38 4.74 15.58
C TYR A 179 7.42 3.22 15.79
N CYS A 180 8.34 2.78 16.63
CA CYS A 180 8.39 1.44 17.20
C CYS A 180 8.36 1.53 18.72
N ARG A 181 7.80 0.52 19.39
CA ARG A 181 7.79 0.46 20.86
C ARG A 181 9.19 0.10 21.37
N GLY A 182 9.66 0.80 22.39
CA GLY A 182 10.96 0.56 23.04
C GLY A 182 12.10 1.48 22.58
N ALA A 183 13.15 1.58 23.41
CA ALA A 183 14.25 2.55 23.25
C ALA A 183 15.34 2.13 22.24
N SER A 184 15.34 0.89 21.79
CA SER A 184 16.31 0.34 20.84
C SER A 184 15.78 -0.99 20.32
N ALA A 185 15.10 -0.95 19.18
CA ALA A 185 14.62 -2.13 18.50
C ALA A 185 15.79 -2.85 17.83
N SER A 186 16.35 -3.87 18.48
CA SER A 186 17.32 -4.76 17.84
C SER A 186 16.81 -5.17 16.45
N PRO A 187 17.62 -5.09 15.37
CA PRO A 187 17.20 -5.33 13.99
C PRO A 187 16.44 -6.64 13.76
N SER A 188 16.64 -7.65 14.61
CA SER A 188 16.17 -9.03 14.37
C SER A 188 14.84 -9.43 15.02
N ALA A 189 14.19 -8.57 15.81
CA ALA A 189 12.87 -8.86 16.35
C ALA A 189 11.76 -8.30 15.43
N ALA A 190 10.75 -9.13 15.14
CA ALA A 190 9.49 -8.65 14.57
C ALA A 190 8.96 -7.52 15.47
N MET A 191 8.72 -6.36 14.88
CA MET A 191 8.39 -5.14 15.60
C MET A 191 7.12 -4.55 15.04
N ASP A 192 6.21 -4.20 15.94
CA ASP A 192 5.01 -3.48 15.57
C ASP A 192 5.34 -2.03 15.20
N TRP A 193 4.54 -1.51 14.27
CA TRP A 193 4.63 -0.19 13.70
C TRP A 193 3.57 0.70 14.32
N PHE A 194 3.91 1.96 14.60
CA PHE A 194 2.98 2.86 15.26
C PHE A 194 2.90 4.21 14.58
N LEU A 195 1.67 4.69 14.36
CA LEU A 195 1.41 6.08 14.02
C LEU A 195 1.24 6.92 15.28
N ARG A 196 1.82 8.12 15.25
CA ARG A 196 1.61 9.13 16.29
C ARG A 196 0.13 9.55 16.29
N PRO A 197 -0.51 9.75 17.46
CA PRO A 197 -1.79 10.44 17.55
C PRO A 197 -1.65 11.84 16.97
N ASN A 198 -2.75 12.54 16.75
CA ASN A 198 -2.71 13.87 16.14
C ASN A 198 -1.76 14.83 16.89
N HIS A 199 -0.89 15.54 16.18
CA HIS A 199 0.08 16.46 16.79
C HIS A 199 -0.57 17.66 17.50
N ARG A 200 -1.78 18.03 17.11
CA ARG A 200 -2.44 19.22 17.66
C ARG A 200 -3.17 18.93 18.95
N ASP A 201 -3.81 17.77 19.07
CA ASP A 201 -4.70 17.46 20.19
C ASP A 201 -4.46 16.09 20.84
N ASN A 202 -3.45 15.33 20.37
CA ASN A 202 -3.11 13.98 20.81
C ASN A 202 -4.26 12.97 20.74
N THR A 203 -5.28 13.23 19.92
CA THR A 203 -6.38 12.28 19.70
C THR A 203 -5.99 11.20 18.69
N VAL A 204 -6.61 10.03 18.83
CA VAL A 204 -6.38 8.86 17.97
C VAL A 204 -7.33 8.80 16.77
N ASN A 205 -8.22 9.78 16.63
CA ASN A 205 -9.25 9.79 15.57
C ASN A 205 -8.69 10.26 14.22
N ALA A 206 -7.67 11.12 14.25
CA ALA A 206 -6.99 11.62 13.06
C ALA A 206 -5.48 11.62 13.31
N PRO A 207 -4.86 10.43 13.46
CA PRO A 207 -3.44 10.32 13.73
C PRO A 207 -2.62 10.94 12.58
N ASN A 208 -1.38 11.29 12.89
CA ASN A 208 -0.46 11.78 11.87
C ASN A 208 -0.17 10.66 10.87
N MET A 209 -0.31 10.96 9.58
CA MET A 209 0.09 10.04 8.52
C MET A 209 1.61 9.95 8.44
N ALA A 210 2.09 8.75 8.13
CA ALA A 210 3.49 8.54 7.78
C ALA A 210 3.69 8.76 6.28
N HIS A 211 4.81 9.38 5.93
CA HIS A 211 5.15 9.70 4.54
C HIS A 211 6.55 9.19 4.23
N GLY A 212 6.77 8.69 3.03
CA GLY A 212 8.06 8.14 2.67
C GLY A 212 8.19 7.78 1.20
N ASP A 213 9.19 6.97 0.93
CA ASP A 213 9.55 6.55 -0.42
C ASP A 213 9.39 5.03 -0.57
N ILE A 214 9.18 4.60 -1.80
CA ILE A 214 9.18 3.17 -2.14
C ILE A 214 10.62 2.74 -2.39
N THR A 215 11.14 1.82 -1.57
CA THR A 215 12.51 1.31 -1.67
C THR A 215 12.60 0.00 -2.43
N LEU A 216 11.51 -0.77 -2.48
CA LEU A 216 11.39 -2.01 -3.23
C LEU A 216 9.99 -2.09 -3.83
N LEU A 217 9.91 -2.45 -5.11
CA LEU A 217 8.67 -2.85 -5.76
C LEU A 217 9.02 -3.99 -6.71
N SER A 218 8.57 -5.19 -6.38
CA SER A 218 8.71 -6.37 -7.22
C SER A 218 7.37 -7.05 -7.38
N PHE A 219 7.11 -7.56 -8.58
CA PHE A 219 5.97 -8.42 -8.81
C PHE A 219 6.35 -9.49 -9.83
N GLU A 220 5.83 -10.69 -9.60
CA GLU A 220 5.97 -11.80 -10.53
C GLU A 220 4.85 -11.73 -11.56
N GLN A 221 5.19 -11.94 -12.82
CA GLN A 221 4.21 -12.11 -13.89
C GLN A 221 4.20 -13.59 -14.28
N ALA A 222 3.08 -14.26 -14.06
CA ALA A 222 2.90 -15.62 -14.54
C ALA A 222 2.99 -15.60 -16.07
N GLN A 223 3.92 -16.36 -16.65
CA GLN A 223 3.88 -16.61 -18.08
C GLN A 223 2.63 -17.42 -18.37
N VAL A 224 1.80 -16.92 -19.28
CA VAL A 224 0.75 -17.74 -19.88
C VAL A 224 1.49 -18.83 -20.65
N ASP A 225 1.50 -20.05 -20.12
CA ASP A 225 1.88 -21.22 -20.90
C ASP A 225 0.90 -21.31 -22.07
N SER A 226 1.36 -20.88 -23.24
CA SER A 226 0.75 -21.25 -24.51
C SER A 226 0.63 -22.77 -24.49
N SER A 227 -0.58 -23.29 -24.28
CA SER A 227 -0.81 -24.74 -24.35
C SER A 227 -0.24 -25.24 -25.68
N PRO A 228 0.52 -26.36 -25.70
CA PRO A 228 1.05 -26.87 -26.95
C PRO A 228 -0.15 -27.18 -27.84
N GLU A 229 -0.17 -26.48 -28.97
CA GLU A 229 -1.07 -26.67 -30.09
C GLU A 229 -1.25 -28.17 -30.31
N VAL A 230 -2.47 -28.67 -30.10
CA VAL A 230 -2.82 -30.06 -30.39
C VAL A 230 -2.64 -30.25 -31.89
N VAL A 231 -1.48 -30.76 -32.29
CA VAL A 231 -1.21 -31.20 -33.65
C VAL A 231 -2.28 -32.25 -33.98
N PRO A 232 -3.15 -32.03 -34.99
CA PRO A 232 -4.09 -33.05 -35.40
C PRO A 232 -3.27 -34.25 -35.90
N GLN A 233 -3.37 -35.39 -35.22
CA GLN A 233 -2.84 -36.65 -35.75
C GLN A 233 -3.66 -37.04 -36.98
N LEU A 234 -3.19 -36.59 -38.14
CA LEU A 234 -3.54 -37.15 -39.43
C LEU A 234 -2.85 -38.52 -39.57
N TYR A 235 -3.62 -39.51 -40.01
CA TYR A 235 -3.26 -40.89 -40.38
C TYR A 235 -3.30 -41.96 -39.27
N ALA A 236 -4.50 -42.49 -39.05
CA ALA A 236 -4.65 -43.93 -38.82
C ALA A 236 -4.91 -44.59 -40.19
N PHE A 237 -3.92 -45.30 -40.73
CA PHE A 237 -4.14 -46.25 -41.82
C PHE A 237 -4.83 -47.48 -41.24
N ASP A 238 -6.05 -47.73 -41.71
CA ASP A 238 -6.84 -48.91 -41.36
C ASP A 238 -6.37 -50.07 -42.25
N ASP A 239 -5.48 -50.91 -41.73
CA ASP A 239 -5.08 -52.18 -42.37
C ASP A 239 -6.20 -53.21 -42.18
N THR A 240 -7.20 -53.18 -43.07
CA THR A 240 -8.15 -54.28 -43.22
C THR A 240 -7.70 -55.21 -44.35
N ILE A 241 -7.03 -56.30 -43.97
CA ILE A 241 -6.79 -57.46 -44.84
C ILE A 241 -8.11 -58.26 -44.94
N PRO A 242 -8.69 -58.50 -46.12
CA PRO A 242 -9.82 -59.42 -46.24
C PRO A 242 -9.32 -60.86 -46.32
N ALA A 243 -9.90 -61.74 -45.49
CA ALA A 243 -9.68 -63.18 -45.54
C ALA A 243 -10.32 -63.79 -46.82
N PRO A 244 -9.67 -64.74 -47.52
CA PRO A 244 -10.33 -65.49 -48.57
C PRO A 244 -11.15 -66.65 -47.97
N MET A 245 -12.42 -66.70 -48.39
CA MET A 245 -13.35 -67.79 -48.13
C MET A 245 -12.89 -69.09 -48.80
N THR A 246 -13.00 -70.18 -48.06
CA THR A 246 -12.92 -71.57 -48.55
C THR A 246 -14.11 -71.91 -49.44
N ALA A 247 -13.84 -72.66 -50.51
CA ALA A 247 -14.79 -73.53 -51.20
C ALA A 247 -14.17 -74.93 -51.29
#